data_AF-A0A8B6BGV5-F1
#
_entry.id   AF-A0A8B6BGV5-F1
#
_cell.length_a   1.000
_cell.length_b   1.000
_cell.length_c   1.000
_cell.angle_alpha   90.00
_cell.angle_beta   90.00
_cell.angle_gamma   90.00
#
_symmetry.space_group_name_H-M   'P 1'
#
loop_
_entity.id
_entity.type
_entity.pdbx_description
1 polymer ?
#
loop_
_entity_poly.entity_id
_entity_poly.type
_entity_poly.pdbx_seq_one_letter_code
_entity_poly.pdbx_strand_id
1 'polypeptide(L)'
;MACGEIITEPLMVAAIDLGTTFSSYAFATRGEFKDDPTKISSYAWCTGSQPGLSLKTPTCILFDKVQNFFAFGAEAEDKYTELAQGGGPHTLVLL
;
A
#
# COMPACT_ATOMS: atom_id res chain seq x y z
N MET A 1 34.75 -22.36 17.52
CA MET A 1 34.69 -20.95 17.09
C MET A 1 33.41 -20.82 16.29
N ALA A 2 32.32 -20.39 16.92
CA ALA A 2 31.05 -20.20 16.22
C ALA A 2 31.10 -18.85 15.50
N CYS A 3 30.86 -18.85 14.19
CA CYS A 3 30.61 -17.64 13.43
C CYS A 3 29.30 -17.06 13.98
N GLY A 4 29.40 -16.02 14.80
CA GLY A 4 28.24 -15.33 15.33
C GLY A 4 27.50 -14.66 14.19
N GLU A 5 26.24 -15.03 13.99
CA GLU A 5 25.33 -14.34 13.09
C GLU A 5 25.26 -12.87 13.50
N ILE A 6 25.61 -11.95 12.59
CA ILE A 6 25.42 -10.52 12.83
C ILE A 6 23.92 -10.28 12.68
N ILE A 7 23.19 -10.40 13.78
CA ILE A 7 21.80 -9.95 13.89
C ILE A 7 21.82 -8.43 13.81
N THR A 8 21.55 -7.90 12.62
CA THR A 8 21.37 -6.47 12.44
C THR A 8 19.99 -6.10 12.97
N GLU A 9 19.94 -5.27 14.02
CA GLU A 9 18.70 -4.73 14.54
C GLU A 9 17.89 -4.03 13.43
N PRO A 10 16.59 -4.32 13.28
CA PRO A 10 15.76 -3.76 12.23
C PRO A 10 15.71 -2.23 12.31
N LEU A 11 15.71 -1.57 11.15
CA LEU A 11 15.64 -0.11 11.06
C LEU A 11 14.22 0.42 11.32
N MET A 12 13.20 -0.41 11.11
CA MET A 12 11.80 -0.12 11.36
C MET A 12 10.99 -1.41 11.52
N VAL A 13 9.80 -1.27 12.11
CA VAL A 13 8.76 -2.29 12.12
C VAL A 13 7.53 -1.74 11.39
N ALA A 14 6.83 -2.59 10.65
CA ALA A 14 5.61 -2.21 9.95
C ALA A 14 4.52 -3.26 10.15
N ALA A 15 3.28 -2.80 10.33
CA ALA A 15 2.07 -3.58 10.28
C ALA A 15 1.38 -3.29 8.95
N ILE A 16 1.11 -4.33 8.17
CA ILE A 16 0.43 -4.23 6.87
C ILE A 16 -0.96 -4.84 7.05
N ASP A 17 -1.98 -4.07 6.70
CA ASP A 17 -3.37 -4.48 6.71
C ASP A 17 -3.84 -4.67 5.27
N LEU A 18 -4.08 -5.92 4.88
CA LEU A 18 -4.67 -6.30 3.60
C LEU A 18 -6.13 -6.67 3.84
N GLY A 19 -6.98 -5.65 4.00
CA GLY A 19 -8.41 -5.84 4.16
C GLY A 19 -9.10 -6.13 2.84
N THR A 20 -10.34 -6.61 2.89
CA THR A 20 -11.14 -6.93 1.69
C THR A 20 -11.52 -5.69 0.88
N THR A 21 -11.85 -4.58 1.56
CA THR A 21 -12.25 -3.32 0.88
C THR A 21 -11.11 -2.33 0.83
N PHE A 22 -10.32 -2.23 1.89
CA PHE A 22 -9.26 -1.26 2.01
C PHE A 22 -8.01 -1.89 2.60
N SER A 23 -6.86 -1.44 2.11
CA SER A 23 -5.55 -1.77 2.62
C SER A 23 -4.87 -0.54 3.20
N SER A 24 -4.03 -0.77 4.20
CA SER A 24 -3.24 0.28 4.84
C SER A 24 -1.96 -0.29 5.42
N TYR A 25 -1.09 0.59 5.91
CA TYR A 25 0.03 0.17 6.72
C TYR A 25 0.36 1.22 7.76
N ALA A 26 0.93 0.77 8.86
CA ALA A 26 1.47 1.61 9.92
C ALA A 26 2.89 1.16 10.23
N PHE A 27 3.77 2.07 10.61
CA PHE A 27 5.15 1.76 10.89
C PHE A 27 5.72 2.63 12.01
N ALA A 28 6.80 2.14 12.63
CA ALA A 28 7.64 2.90 13.52
C ALA A 28 9.09 2.65 13.16
N THR A 29 9.86 3.71 12.95
CA THR A 29 11.31 3.57 12.81
C THR A 29 11.94 3.29 14.16
N ARG A 30 13.13 2.68 14.15
CA ARG A 30 13.90 2.44 15.38
C ARG A 30 14.19 3.72 16.16
N GLY A 31 14.36 4.85 15.46
CA GLY A 31 14.55 6.15 16.09
C GLY A 31 13.30 6.60 16.84
N GLU A 32 12.15 6.57 16.18
CA GLU A 32 10.85 6.93 16.79
C GLU A 32 10.51 6.01 17.96
N PHE A 33 10.69 4.69 17.82
CA PHE A 33 10.40 3.75 18.89
C PHE A 33 11.26 3.95 20.13
N LYS A 34 12.53 4.37 19.96
CA LYS A 34 13.44 4.65 21.09
C LYS A 34 13.10 5.97 21.79
N ASP A 35 12.59 6.94 21.05
CA ASP A 35 12.18 8.26 21.57
C ASP A 35 10.81 8.18 22.26
N ASP A 36 9.82 7.59 21.59
CA ASP A 36 8.48 7.33 22.08
C ASP A 36 7.94 6.02 21.48
N PRO A 37 7.88 4.92 22.26
CA PRO A 37 7.36 3.62 21.80
C PRO A 37 5.91 3.65 21.30
N THR A 38 5.13 4.67 21.63
CA THR A 38 3.73 4.82 21.22
C THR A 38 3.57 5.62 19.92
N LYS A 39 4.65 6.19 19.40
CA LYS A 39 4.64 6.97 18.16
C LYS A 39 4.62 6.04 16.95
N ILE A 40 3.45 5.96 16.32
CA ILE A 40 3.21 5.19 15.11
C ILE A 40 2.87 6.14 13.95
N SER A 41 3.50 5.91 12.81
CA SER A 41 3.32 6.66 11.58
C SER A 41 2.56 5.82 10.55
N SER A 42 1.85 6.46 9.63
CA SER A 42 1.15 5.81 8.52
C SER A 42 1.19 6.72 7.29
N TYR A 43 0.95 6.16 6.12
CA TYR A 43 0.93 6.92 4.87
C TYR A 43 -0.46 7.45 4.56
N ALA A 44 -0.52 8.74 4.28
CA ALA A 44 -1.74 9.40 3.81
C ALA A 44 -1.84 9.25 2.29
N TRP A 45 -2.74 8.38 1.85
CA TRP A 45 -3.07 8.11 0.46
C TRP A 45 -3.97 9.20 -0.11
N CYS A 46 -3.74 9.58 -1.37
CA CYS A 46 -4.71 10.36 -2.13
C CYS A 46 -5.97 9.52 -2.39
N THR A 47 -7.14 10.13 -2.30
CA THR A 47 -8.43 9.48 -2.60
C THR A 47 -8.75 9.45 -4.09
N GLY A 48 -7.73 9.26 -4.93
CA GLY A 48 -7.84 9.31 -6.38
C GLY A 48 -8.36 10.67 -6.87
N SER A 49 -9.42 10.63 -7.67
CA SER A 49 -10.08 11.79 -8.27
C SER A 49 -10.92 12.59 -7.27
N GLN A 50 -11.17 12.05 -6.06
CA GLN A 50 -11.84 12.78 -4.98
C GLN A 50 -10.84 13.66 -4.23
N PRO A 51 -11.22 14.89 -3.82
CA PRO A 51 -10.36 15.73 -3.00
C PRO A 51 -10.23 15.15 -1.58
N GLY A 52 -9.00 14.93 -1.12
CA GLY A 52 -8.74 14.50 0.26
C GLY A 52 -7.53 13.59 0.42
N LEU A 53 -7.27 13.24 1.68
CA LEU A 53 -6.27 12.26 2.08
C LEU A 53 -6.93 11.23 3.00
N SER A 54 -6.51 9.97 2.88
CA SER A 54 -7.00 8.85 3.68
C SER A 54 -5.82 8.02 4.18
N LEU A 55 -5.90 7.46 5.39
CA LEU A 55 -4.88 6.54 5.91
C LEU A 55 -4.98 5.12 5.33
N LYS A 56 -5.96 4.90 4.46
CA LYS A 56 -6.19 3.63 3.74
C LYS A 56 -6.54 3.89 2.28
N THR A 57 -6.28 2.91 1.43
CA THR A 57 -6.58 2.94 0.00
C THR A 57 -7.35 1.68 -0.39
N PRO A 58 -8.19 1.69 -1.43
CA PRO A 58 -8.89 0.49 -1.89
C PRO A 58 -7.98 -0.73 -2.06
N THR A 59 -8.48 -1.92 -1.74
CA THR A 59 -7.73 -3.17 -1.96
C THR A 59 -7.93 -3.64 -3.41
N CYS A 60 -7.37 -2.90 -4.35
CA CYS A 60 -7.59 -3.10 -5.78
C CYS A 60 -6.25 -3.06 -6.53
N ILE A 61 -5.95 -4.07 -7.35
CA ILE A 61 -4.84 -4.07 -8.30
C ILE A 61 -5.41 -4.02 -9.72
N LEU A 62 -4.91 -3.09 -10.53
CA LEU A 62 -5.19 -3.03 -11.96
C LEU A 62 -4.01 -3.65 -12.72
N PHE A 63 -4.33 -4.60 -13.61
CA PHE A 63 -3.38 -5.18 -14.54
C PHE A 63 -3.60 -4.63 -15.95
N ASP A 64 -2.52 -4.52 -16.72
CA ASP A 64 -2.59 -4.22 -18.14
C ASP A 64 -3.07 -5.45 -18.96
N LYS A 65 -3.14 -5.28 -20.28
CA LYS A 65 -3.62 -6.33 -21.20
C LYS A 65 -2.74 -7.58 -21.23
N VAL A 66 -1.48 -7.45 -20.82
CA VAL A 66 -0.50 -8.54 -20.78
C VAL A 66 -0.24 -9.03 -19.36
N GLN A 67 -1.15 -8.71 -18.41
CA GLN A 67 -1.12 -9.11 -17.01
C GLN A 67 0.08 -8.56 -16.22
N ASN A 68 0.68 -7.46 -16.66
CA ASN A 68 1.64 -6.74 -15.83
C ASN A 68 0.92 -5.84 -14.83
N PHE A 69 1.50 -5.68 -13.65
CA PHE A 69 1.04 -4.70 -12.67
C PHE A 69 1.00 -3.31 -13.30
N PHE A 70 -0.14 -2.64 -13.19
CA PHE A 70 -0.34 -1.31 -13.76
C PHE A 70 -0.61 -0.25 -12.69
N ALA A 71 -1.46 -0.53 -11.70
CA ALA A 71 -1.74 0.37 -10.58
C ALA A 71 -2.31 -0.37 -9.37
N PHE A 72 -2.29 0.29 -8.20
CA PHE A 72 -2.92 -0.19 -6.96
C PHE A 72 -3.76 0.93 -6.31
N GLY A 73 -4.76 0.55 -5.52
CA GLY A 73 -5.52 1.49 -4.69
C GLY A 73 -6.45 2.39 -5.49
N ALA A 74 -6.66 3.62 -5.00
CA ALA A 74 -7.53 4.60 -5.65
C ALA A 74 -7.09 4.89 -7.10
N GLU A 75 -5.80 4.83 -7.41
CA GLU A 75 -5.28 4.97 -8.78
C GLU A 75 -5.78 3.84 -9.69
N ALA A 76 -5.86 2.62 -9.19
CA ALA A 76 -6.38 1.48 -9.93
C ALA A 76 -7.88 1.65 -10.25
N GLU A 77 -8.67 2.13 -9.29
CA GLU A 77 -10.10 2.40 -9.46
C GLU A 77 -10.36 3.50 -10.50
N ASP A 78 -9.65 4.62 -10.40
CA ASP A 78 -9.77 5.75 -11.31
C ASP A 78 -9.43 5.33 -12.74
N LYS A 79 -8.26 4.71 -12.94
CA LYS A 79 -7.81 4.25 -14.25
C LYS A 79 -8.75 3.20 -14.85
N TYR A 80 -9.25 2.27 -14.04
CA TYR A 80 -10.21 1.30 -14.51
C TYR A 80 -11.52 1.97 -14.95
N THR A 81 -11.98 2.99 -14.22
CA THR A 81 -13.19 3.76 -14.55
C THR A 81 -13.04 4.52 -15.87
N GLU A 82 -11.87 5.10 -16.14
CA GLU A 82 -11.56 5.75 -17.42
C GLU A 82 -11.50 4.74 -18.58
N LEU A 83 -10.84 3.60 -18.38
CA LEU A 83 -10.66 2.57 -19.41
C LEU A 83 -11.96 1.83 -19.74
N ALA A 84 -12.83 1.64 -18.74
CA ALA A 84 -14.17 1.06 -18.93
C ALA A 84 -15.04 1.90 -19.88
N GLN A 85 -14.84 3.23 -19.90
CA GLN A 85 -15.52 4.12 -20.84
C GLN A 85 -14.94 4.03 -22.27
N GLY A 86 -13.69 3.59 -22.42
CA GLY A 86 -12.98 3.43 -23.70
C GLY A 86 -13.01 2.02 -24.30
N GLY A 87 -13.63 1.03 -23.66
CA GLY A 87 -13.89 -0.31 -24.22
C GLY A 87 -12.68 -1.26 -24.33
N GLY A 88 -11.56 -0.98 -23.65
CA GLY A 88 -10.38 -1.85 -23.66
C GLY A 88 -10.48 -3.00 -22.63
N PRO A 89 -10.01 -4.23 -22.94
CA PRO A 89 -9.99 -5.32 -21.95
C PRO A 89 -8.87 -5.08 -20.93
N HIS A 90 -9.23 -4.61 -19.73
CA HIS A 90 -8.34 -4.50 -18.58
C HIS A 90 -8.93 -5.30 -17.42
N THR A 91 -8.06 -5.87 -16.56
CA THR A 91 -8.50 -6.70 -15.44
C THR A 91 -8.21 -5.98 -14.15
N LEU A 92 -9.27 -5.54 -13.46
CA LEU A 92 -9.21 -5.11 -12.07
C LEU A 92 -9.41 -6.33 -11.17
N VAL A 93 -8.51 -6.51 -10.20
CA VAL A 93 -8.58 -7.56 -9.20
C VAL A 93 -8.81 -6.91 -7.84
N LEU A 94 -9.92 -7.27 -7.17
CA LEU A 94 -10.11 -7.04 -5.74
C LEU A 94 -9.42 -8.18 -4.98
N LEU A 95 -8.60 -7.86 -3.97
CA LEU A 95 -7.96 -8.86 -3.12
C LEU A 95 -8.80 -9.16 -1.86
#